data_AF-A0A0Q8R4X7-F1
#
_entry.id   AF-A0A0Q8R4X7-F1
#
_cell.length_a   1.000
_cell.length_b   1.000
_cell.length_c   1.000
_cell.angle_alpha   90.00
_cell.angle_beta   90.00
_cell.angle_gamma   90.00
#
_symmetry.space_group_name_H-M   'P 1'
#
loop_
_entity.id
_entity.type
_entity.pdbx_description
1 polymer ?
#
loop_
_entity_poly.entity_id
_entity_poly.type
_entity_poly.pdbx_seq_one_letter_code
_entity_poly.pdbx_strand_id
1 'polypeptide(L)'
;MNRSAKFILTVLWLVFAAHVYALIWSKNLDVFPQLPEWVGVRIVCLTGLHGSEDSEQLTVYYMLIVSFVAVSLLSAVAILVWKGGSKVISIR
;
A
#
# COMPACT_ATOMS: atom_id res chain seq x y z
N MET A 1 9.43 -17.98 17.68
CA MET A 1 8.48 -16.89 17.38
C MET A 1 7.19 -17.48 16.82
N ASN A 2 6.09 -17.34 17.55
CA ASN A 2 4.79 -17.95 17.23
C ASN A 2 4.25 -17.42 15.89
N ARG A 3 3.50 -18.24 15.15
CA ARG A 3 2.92 -17.84 13.84
C ARG A 3 2.09 -16.56 13.95
N SER A 4 1.36 -16.38 15.04
CA SER A 4 0.58 -15.17 15.33
C SER A 4 1.43 -13.93 15.49
N ALA A 5 2.61 -14.03 16.12
CA ALA A 5 3.53 -12.90 16.27
C ALA A 5 4.11 -12.44 14.92
N LYS A 6 4.41 -13.38 14.03
CA LYS A 6 4.84 -13.07 12.66
C LYS A 6 3.74 -12.34 11.89
N PHE A 7 2.51 -12.82 12.01
CA PHE A 7 1.36 -12.20 11.36
C PHE A 7 1.11 -10.78 11.85
N ILE A 8 1.08 -10.56 13.17
CA ILE A 8 0.91 -9.24 13.78
C ILE A 8 2.04 -8.29 13.33
N LEU A 9 3.28 -8.75 13.32
CA LEU A 9 4.42 -7.96 12.87
C LEU A 9 4.28 -7.57 11.39
N THR A 10 3.80 -8.48 10.53
CA THR A 10 3.55 -8.17 9.11
C THR A 10 2.45 -7.13 8.96
N VAL A 11 1.36 -7.24 9.71
CA VAL A 11 0.28 -6.24 9.67
C VAL A 11 0.78 -4.88 10.13
N LEU A 12 1.52 -4.82 11.25
CA LEU A 12 2.12 -3.59 11.73
C LEU A 12 3.10 -2.98 10.72
N TRP A 13 3.92 -3.82 10.08
CA TRP A 13 4.82 -3.38 9.02
C TRP A 13 4.06 -2.78 7.84
N LEU A 14 3.00 -3.44 7.36
CA LEU A 14 2.19 -2.95 6.24
C LEU A 14 1.53 -1.61 6.58
N VAL A 15 0.97 -1.47 7.78
CA VAL A 15 0.37 -0.20 8.22
C VAL A 15 1.42 0.90 8.27
N PHE A 16 2.57 0.65 8.89
CA PHE A 16 3.64 1.63 9.00
C PHE A 16 4.20 2.04 7.63
N ALA A 17 4.53 1.07 6.78
CA ALA A 17 5.07 1.32 5.46
C ALA A 17 4.05 2.01 4.53
N ALA A 18 2.75 1.69 4.64
CA ALA A 18 1.71 2.40 3.91
C ALA A 18 1.63 3.89 4.31
N HIS A 19 1.76 4.20 5.62
CA HIS A 19 1.79 5.60 6.07
C HIS A 19 3.04 6.34 5.59
N VAL A 20 4.21 5.70 5.66
CA VAL A 20 5.46 6.30 5.15
C VAL A 20 5.36 6.57 3.64
N TYR A 21 4.81 5.63 2.87
CA TYR A 21 4.62 5.80 1.44
C TYR A 21 3.62 6.92 1.13
N ALA A 22 2.50 6.99 1.86
CA ALA A 22 1.53 8.07 1.73
C ALA A 22 2.13 9.44 2.08
N LEU A 23 3.01 9.51 3.10
CA LEU A 23 3.75 10.73 3.45
C LEU A 23 4.73 11.15 2.36
N ILE A 24 5.45 10.20 1.76
CA ILE A 24 6.35 10.48 0.64
C ILE A 24 5.54 10.99 -0.56
N TRP A 25 4.39 10.39 -0.83
CA TRP A 25 3.49 10.81 -1.89
C TRP A 25 2.97 12.23 -1.65
N SER A 26 2.46 12.53 -0.45
CA SER A 26 1.95 13.88 -0.14
C SER A 26 3.00 14.98 -0.27
N LYS A 27 4.29 14.64 -0.08
CA LYS A 27 5.42 15.56 -0.27
C LYS A 27 5.92 15.66 -1.71
N ASN A 28 5.61 14.69 -2.57
CA ASN A 28 6.14 14.59 -3.93
C ASN A 28 5.02 14.37 -4.95
N LEU A 29 3.96 15.17 -4.90
CA LEU A 29 2.79 15.02 -5.79
C LEU A 29 3.17 14.97 -7.27
N ASP A 30 4.20 15.70 -7.67
CA ASP A 30 4.68 15.79 -9.06
C ASP A 30 5.33 14.49 -9.58
N VAL A 31 5.84 13.65 -8.67
CA VAL A 31 6.53 12.40 -9.01
C VAL A 31 5.54 11.24 -9.15
N PHE A 32 4.39 11.35 -8.50
CA PHE A 32 3.42 10.26 -8.48
C PHE A 32 2.46 10.37 -9.67
N PRO A 33 2.33 9.30 -10.47
CA PRO A 33 1.42 9.30 -11.59
C PRO A 33 -0.02 9.48 -11.11
N GLN A 34 -0.78 10.30 -11.84
CA GLN A 34 -2.23 10.34 -11.68
C GLN A 34 -2.78 8.96 -12.03
N LEU A 35 -3.45 8.30 -11.09
CA LEU A 35 -4.05 7.01 -11.38
C LEU A 35 -5.31 7.22 -12.23
N PRO A 36 -5.73 6.18 -12.97
CA PRO A 36 -6.96 6.24 -13.74
C PRO A 36 -8.19 6.55 -12.87
N GLU A 37 -9.17 7.26 -13.46
CA GLU A 37 -10.40 7.68 -12.76
C GLU A 37 -11.17 6.53 -12.10
N TRP A 38 -11.11 5.32 -12.68
CA TRP A 38 -11.79 4.15 -12.10
C TRP A 38 -11.30 3.83 -10.68
N VAL A 39 -10.06 4.18 -10.33
CA VAL A 39 -9.51 3.99 -8.99
C VAL A 39 -10.21 4.93 -8.00
N GLY A 40 -10.38 6.20 -8.37
CA GLY A 40 -11.12 7.18 -7.58
C GLY A 40 -12.57 6.76 -7.37
N VAL A 41 -13.26 6.31 -8.42
CA VAL A 41 -14.66 5.81 -8.34
C VAL A 41 -14.78 4.62 -7.40
N ARG A 42 -13.82 3.70 -7.41
CA ARG A 42 -13.81 2.55 -6.48
C ARG A 42 -13.63 3.00 -5.04
N ILE A 43 -12.77 3.98 -4.79
CA ILE A 43 -12.52 4.49 -3.44
C ILE A 43 -13.73 5.25 -2.92
N VAL A 44 -14.38 6.10 -3.73
CA VAL A 44 -15.66 6.75 -3.41
C VAL A 44 -16.73 5.71 -3.06
N CYS A 45 -16.82 4.63 -3.84
CA CYS A 45 -17.77 3.54 -3.57
C CYS A 45 -17.46 2.79 -2.26
N LEU A 46 -16.19 2.68 -1.87
CA LEU A 46 -15.75 2.01 -0.65
C LEU A 46 -15.92 2.89 0.60
N THR A 47 -15.66 4.19 0.48
CA THR A 47 -15.76 5.14 1.59
C THR A 47 -17.16 5.72 1.76
N GLY A 48 -17.98 5.66 0.71
CA GLY A 48 -19.34 6.23 0.71
C GLY A 48 -19.40 7.75 0.68
N LEU A 49 -18.25 8.43 0.61
CA LEU A 49 -18.13 9.88 0.64
C LEU A 49 -18.65 10.48 -0.66
N HIS A 50 -19.83 11.12 -0.61
CA HIS A 50 -20.46 11.80 -1.73
C HIS A 50 -20.63 13.29 -1.38
N GLY A 51 -19.68 14.13 -1.79
CA GLY A 51 -19.80 15.58 -1.57
C GLY A 51 -18.48 16.33 -1.78
N SER A 52 -18.57 17.62 -2.09
CA SER A 52 -17.41 18.50 -2.26
C SER A 52 -16.70 18.82 -0.93
N GLU A 53 -17.43 18.78 0.19
CA GLU A 53 -16.87 18.96 1.55
C GLU A 53 -15.99 17.77 1.98
N ASP A 54 -16.21 16.59 1.40
CA ASP A 54 -15.43 15.38 1.69
C ASP A 54 -14.22 15.19 0.77
N SER A 55 -13.94 16.14 -0.13
CA SER A 55 -12.90 16.00 -1.16
C SER A 55 -11.48 15.86 -0.58
N GLU A 56 -11.18 16.57 0.51
CA GLU A 56 -9.90 16.44 1.21
C GLU A 56 -9.76 15.07 1.87
N GLN A 57 -10.80 14.61 2.57
CA GLN A 57 -10.81 13.29 3.22
C GLN A 57 -10.73 12.18 2.18
N LEU A 58 -11.46 12.31 1.08
CA LEU A 58 -11.43 11.38 -0.03
C LEU A 58 -10.01 11.28 -0.63
N THR A 59 -9.31 12.41 -0.74
CA THR A 59 -7.91 12.45 -1.21
C THR A 59 -6.99 11.73 -0.23
N VAL A 60 -7.16 11.94 1.08
CA VAL A 60 -6.38 11.26 2.12
C VAL A 60 -6.64 9.74 2.10
N TYR A 61 -7.91 9.32 2.05
CA TYR A 61 -8.28 7.91 1.95
C TYR A 61 -7.75 7.27 0.68
N TYR A 62 -7.80 8.01 -0.42
CA TYR A 62 -7.25 7.57 -1.69
C TYR A 62 -5.75 7.32 -1.59
N MET A 63 -4.98 8.28 -1.06
CA MET A 63 -3.54 8.11 -0.88
C MET A 63 -3.24 6.92 0.04
N LEU A 64 -3.95 6.76 1.15
CA LEU A 64 -3.75 5.66 2.10
C LEU A 64 -4.04 4.29 1.48
N ILE A 65 -5.19 4.14 0.81
CA ILE A 65 -5.61 2.87 0.20
C ILE A 65 -4.61 2.46 -0.89
N VAL A 66 -4.25 3.39 -1.77
CA VAL A 66 -3.30 3.09 -2.85
C VAL A 66 -1.91 2.78 -2.28
N SER A 67 -1.45 3.53 -1.27
CA SER A 67 -0.19 3.26 -0.59
C SER A 67 -0.18 1.86 0.05
N PHE A 68 -1.28 1.46 0.68
CA PHE A 68 -1.43 0.13 1.28
C PHE A 68 -1.34 -0.97 0.22
N VAL A 69 -2.01 -0.81 -0.92
CA VAL A 69 -1.95 -1.77 -2.04
C VAL A 69 -0.53 -1.84 -2.61
N ALA A 70 0.11 -0.70 -2.87
CA ALA A 70 1.47 -0.63 -3.42
C ALA A 70 2.49 -1.31 -2.48
N VAL A 71 2.44 -0.99 -1.18
CA VAL A 71 3.32 -1.58 -0.17
C VAL A 71 3.06 -3.08 0.00
N SER A 72 1.80 -3.52 -0.07
CA SER A 72 1.44 -4.94 -0.01
C SER A 72 2.00 -5.69 -1.21
N LEU A 73 1.89 -5.13 -2.41
CA LEU A 73 2.46 -5.71 -3.63
C LEU A 73 3.99 -5.76 -3.57
N LEU A 74 4.65 -4.67 -3.16
CA LEU A 74 6.10 -4.63 -3.00
C LEU A 74 6.58 -5.64 -1.96
N SER A 75 5.89 -5.75 -0.82
CA SER A 75 6.21 -6.73 0.21
C SER A 75 6.00 -8.17 -0.30
N ALA A 76 4.94 -8.43 -1.06
CA ALA A 76 4.70 -9.72 -1.68
C ALA A 76 5.78 -10.08 -2.70
N VAL A 77 6.16 -9.14 -3.58
CA VAL A 77 7.26 -9.31 -4.54
C VAL A 77 8.57 -9.55 -3.81
N ALA A 78 8.88 -8.78 -2.76
CA ALA A 78 10.09 -8.98 -1.95
C ALA A 78 10.13 -10.38 -1.32
N ILE A 79 9.00 -10.87 -0.80
CA ILE A 79 8.88 -12.23 -0.26
C ILE A 79 9.07 -13.29 -1.36
N LEU A 80 8.48 -13.08 -2.54
CA LEU A 80 8.62 -14.00 -3.68
C LEU A 80 10.05 -14.03 -4.20
N VAL A 81 10.70 -12.88 -4.34
CA VAL A 81 12.11 -12.75 -4.74
C VAL A 81 13.01 -13.39 -3.70
N TRP A 82 12.77 -13.16 -2.41
CA TRP A 82 13.53 -13.82 -1.34
C TRP A 82 13.38 -15.34 -1.41
N LYS A 83 12.15 -15.85 -1.52
CA LYS A 83 11.89 -17.30 -1.64
C LYS A 83 12.46 -17.90 -2.92
N GLY A 84 12.41 -17.18 -4.03
CA GLY A 84 12.97 -17.58 -5.32
C GLY A 84 14.50 -17.60 -5.28
N GLY A 85 15.13 -16.56 -4.72
CA GLY A 85 16.57 -16.45 -4.55
C GLY A 85 17.15 -17.48 -3.58
N SER A 86 16.42 -17.81 -2.50
CA SER A 86 16.82 -18.90 -1.58
C SER A 86 16.86 -20.27 -2.26
N LYS A 87 16.04 -20.51 -3.31
CA LYS A 87 16.11 -21.76 -4.07
C LYS A 87 17.30 -21.80 -5.03
N VAL A 88 17.72 -20.65 -5.56
CA VAL A 88 18.88 -20.57 -6.48
C VAL A 88 20.21 -20.77 -5.75
N ILE A 89 20.29 -20.39 -4.47
CA ILE A 89 21.52 -20.54 -3.66
C ILE A 89 21.71 -21.97 -3.11
N SER A 90 20.66 -22.81 -3.10
CA SER A 90 20.71 -24.18 -2.56
C SER A 90 21.13 -25.26 -3.58
N ILE A 91 21.42 -24.89 -4.84
CA ILE A 91 21.88 -25.82 -5.90
C ILE A 91 23.31 -25.46 -6.33
N ARG A 92 24.15 -25.05 -5.37
CA ARG A 92 25.59 -24.93 -5.57
C ARG A 92 26.35 -25.57 -4.42
#